data_AF-A0A6J4CXY8-F1
#
_entry.id   AF-A0A6J4CXY8-F1
#
_cell.length_a   1.000
_cell.length_b   1.000
_cell.length_c   1.000
_cell.angle_alpha   90.00
_cell.angle_beta   90.00
_cell.angle_gamma   90.00
#
_symmetry.space_group_name_H-M   'P 1'
#
loop_
_entity.id
_entity.type
_entity.pdbx_description
1 polymer ?
#
loop_
_entity_poly.entity_id
_entity_poly.type
_entity_poly.pdbx_seq_one_letter_code
_entity_poly.pdbx_strand_id
1 'polypeptide(L)'
;MGYPGERASKINHREIVESEEVRAYLARCEKIPPQIDILNFDDTCIELSQISNQLDSHIERVVVVDGSYTEVSVDKNFPSHKLCYYGIGICTFSLEDLKSLEDKQTIDHLDIKKLENYERFNFVMPMQNIRLAKKDFTTTFRETLYEIFKKKGLSEGKYSLLDTLK
;
A
#
# COMPACT_ATOMS: atom_id res chain seq x y z
N MET A 1 -16.29 8.14 17.18
CA MET A 1 -17.28 7.63 18.15
C MET A 1 -18.21 6.68 17.41
N GLY A 2 -18.28 5.41 17.80
CA GLY A 2 -19.12 4.39 17.15
C GLY A 2 -20.49 4.27 17.82
N TYR A 3 -21.53 3.98 17.05
CA TYR A 3 -22.92 4.03 17.50
C TYR A 3 -23.30 2.83 18.40
N PRO A 4 -24.35 2.96 19.24
CA PRO A 4 -24.81 1.87 20.10
C PRO A 4 -25.36 0.71 19.25
N GLY A 5 -24.79 -0.49 19.41
CA GLY A 5 -25.18 -1.70 18.66
C GLY A 5 -24.26 -2.05 17.50
N GLU A 6 -23.29 -1.19 17.18
CA GLU A 6 -22.30 -1.46 16.14
C GLU A 6 -21.19 -2.38 16.69
N ARG A 7 -21.26 -3.69 16.39
CA ARG A 7 -20.10 -4.57 16.53
C ARG A 7 -19.23 -4.36 15.29
N ALA A 8 -18.36 -3.35 15.34
CA ALA A 8 -17.28 -3.24 14.36
C ALA A 8 -16.57 -4.59 14.26
N SER A 9 -16.48 -5.16 13.06
CA SER A 9 -15.64 -6.33 12.80
C SER A 9 -14.18 -5.88 12.92
N LYS A 10 -13.71 -5.78 14.17
CA LYS A 10 -12.30 -5.68 14.49
C LYS A 10 -11.73 -7.04 14.12
N ILE A 11 -11.20 -7.16 12.90
CA ILE A 11 -10.28 -8.25 12.58
C ILE A 11 -9.26 -8.25 13.72
N ASN A 12 -9.18 -9.37 14.43
CA ASN A 12 -8.44 -9.41 15.68
C ASN A 12 -6.95 -9.31 15.32
N HIS A 13 -6.16 -8.46 15.99
CA HIS A 13 -4.74 -8.30 15.66
C HIS A 13 -3.98 -9.64 15.61
N ARG A 14 -4.44 -10.65 16.38
CA ARG A 14 -3.97 -12.04 16.32
C ARG A 14 -4.12 -12.68 14.94
N GLU A 15 -5.27 -12.51 14.29
CA GLU A 15 -5.56 -13.09 12.97
C GLU A 15 -4.66 -12.49 11.88
N ILE A 16 -4.26 -11.22 12.02
CA ILE A 16 -3.32 -10.56 11.10
C ILE A 16 -1.91 -11.13 11.29
N VAL A 17 -1.41 -11.25 12.54
CA VAL A 17 -0.08 -11.86 12.80
C VAL A 17 -0.03 -13.32 12.39
N GLU A 18 -1.14 -14.04 12.57
CA GLU A 18 -1.24 -15.46 12.22
C GLU A 18 -1.46 -15.70 10.73
N SER A 19 -1.71 -14.65 9.95
CA SER A 19 -1.80 -14.75 8.49
C SER A 19 -0.50 -15.33 7.91
N GLU A 20 -0.65 -16.19 6.91
CA GLU A 20 0.49 -16.87 6.27
C GLU A 20 1.51 -15.85 5.73
N GLU A 21 1.04 -14.74 5.17
CA GLU A 21 1.87 -13.67 4.63
C GLU A 21 2.72 -12.99 5.70
N VAL A 22 2.13 -12.66 6.87
CA VAL A 22 2.87 -12.07 7.99
C VAL A 22 3.84 -13.08 8.62
N ARG A 23 3.44 -14.34 8.80
CA ARG A 23 4.33 -15.38 9.35
C ARG A 23 5.52 -15.67 8.42
N ALA A 24 5.27 -15.77 7.12
CA ALA A 24 6.32 -15.98 6.12
C ALA A 24 7.29 -14.80 6.07
N TYR A 25 6.80 -13.56 6.18
CA TYR A 25 7.65 -12.38 6.26
C TYR A 25 8.49 -12.37 7.55
N LEU A 26 7.87 -12.63 8.70
CA LEU A 26 8.54 -12.65 10.00
C LEU A 26 9.62 -13.73 10.11
N ALA A 27 9.44 -14.89 9.47
CA ALA A 27 10.43 -15.96 9.46
C ALA A 27 11.78 -15.53 8.83
N ARG A 28 11.78 -14.48 8.00
CA ARG A 28 12.98 -13.92 7.35
C ARG A 28 13.59 -12.75 8.13
N CYS A 29 12.93 -12.30 9.19
CA CYS A 29 13.28 -11.09 9.91
C CYS A 29 14.00 -11.39 11.23
N GLU A 30 14.80 -10.43 11.67
CA GLU A 30 15.37 -10.35 13.01
C GLU A 30 14.81 -9.12 13.73
N LYS A 31 14.68 -9.23 15.05
CA LYS A 31 14.32 -8.11 15.93
C LYS A 31 15.59 -7.36 16.31
N ILE A 32 15.57 -6.04 16.23
CA ILE A 32 16.67 -5.19 16.71
C ILE A 32 16.27 -4.44 17.97
N PRO A 33 17.25 -4.07 18.83
CA PRO A 33 16.99 -3.15 19.93
C PRO A 33 16.50 -1.80 19.39
N PRO A 34 15.66 -1.08 20.16
CA PRO A 34 15.25 0.27 19.78
C PRO A 34 16.47 1.18 19.64
N GLN A 35 16.63 1.80 18.47
CA GLN A 35 17.56 2.91 18.27
C GLN A 35 16.75 4.21 18.18
N ILE A 36 17.23 5.25 18.86
CA ILE A 36 16.68 6.59 18.80
C ILE A 36 17.69 7.42 18.02
N ASP A 37 17.42 7.60 16.72
CA ASP A 37 18.16 8.53 15.90
C ASP A 37 17.43 9.87 15.88
N ILE A 38 18.19 10.96 16.03
CA ILE A 38 17.68 12.31 15.81
C ILE A 38 17.67 12.52 14.30
N LEU A 39 16.50 12.37 13.68
CA LEU A 39 16.32 12.59 12.25
C LEU A 39 16.28 14.10 11.97
N ASN A 40 17.19 14.56 11.12
CA ASN A 40 17.11 15.89 10.51
C ASN A 40 16.43 15.72 9.14
N PHE A 41 15.26 16.34 8.99
CA PHE A 41 14.47 16.26 7.75
C PHE A 41 14.75 17.41 6.78
N ASP A 42 15.51 18.43 7.21
CA ASP A 42 15.71 19.65 6.44
C ASP A 42 16.40 19.38 5.08
N ASP A 43 17.25 18.35 5.01
CA ASP A 43 17.97 17.97 3.78
C ASP A 43 17.21 16.97 2.89
N THR A 44 16.02 16.49 3.31
CA THR A 44 15.27 15.43 2.59
C THR A 44 13.95 15.92 2.00
N CYS A 45 13.60 17.19 2.22
CA CYS A 45 12.39 17.80 1.71
C CYS A 45 12.74 18.81 0.62
N ILE A 46 11.85 18.93 -0.38
CA ILE A 46 11.85 20.02 -1.35
C ILE A 46 10.59 20.84 -1.13
N GLU A 47 10.65 22.14 -1.40
CA GLU A 47 9.44 22.94 -1.36
C GLU A 47 8.52 22.56 -2.53
N LEU A 48 7.21 22.48 -2.27
CA LEU A 48 6.20 22.27 -3.32
C LEU A 48 6.32 23.30 -4.46
N SER A 49 6.74 24.52 -4.13
CA SER A 49 7.01 25.63 -5.07
C SER A 49 8.11 25.31 -6.10
N GLN A 50 9.03 24.41 -5.77
CA GLN A 50 10.14 23.99 -6.62
C GLN A 50 9.74 22.87 -7.60
N ILE A 51 8.55 22.27 -7.42
CA ILE A 51 8.01 21.29 -8.36
C ILE A 51 7.42 22.03 -9.55
N SER A 52 8.13 22.00 -10.67
CA SER A 52 7.62 22.52 -11.95
C SER A 52 6.74 21.49 -12.63
N ASN A 53 5.58 21.93 -13.12
CA ASN A 53 4.73 21.08 -13.94
C ASN A 53 5.39 20.95 -15.32
N GLN A 54 6.11 19.85 -15.55
CA GLN A 54 6.93 19.64 -16.75
C GLN A 54 6.17 18.97 -17.91
N LEU A 55 4.86 18.77 -17.78
CA LEU A 55 4.07 17.99 -18.72
C LEU A 55 2.83 18.78 -19.19
N ASP A 56 2.77 19.03 -20.50
CA ASP A 56 1.51 19.26 -21.20
C ASP A 56 0.88 17.88 -21.42
N SER A 57 0.09 17.42 -20.44
CA SER A 57 -0.39 16.04 -20.39
C SER A 57 -1.87 15.97 -20.75
N HIS A 58 -2.18 15.20 -21.79
CA HIS A 58 -3.52 14.68 -21.99
C HIS A 58 -3.75 13.54 -21.00
N ILE A 59 -4.67 13.72 -20.05
CA ILE A 59 -5.03 12.68 -19.09
C ILE A 59 -5.83 11.59 -19.82
N GLU A 60 -5.26 10.41 -19.95
CA GLU A 60 -5.91 9.26 -20.60
C GLU A 60 -6.53 8.27 -19.61
N ARG A 61 -5.96 8.19 -18.40
CA ARG A 61 -6.37 7.22 -17.38
C ARG A 61 -6.51 7.87 -16.02
N VAL A 62 -7.48 7.38 -15.27
CA VAL A 62 -7.71 7.73 -13.87
C VAL A 62 -7.39 6.51 -13.01
N VAL A 63 -6.57 6.71 -11.99
CA VAL A 63 -6.25 5.70 -10.98
C VAL A 63 -6.78 6.20 -9.65
N VAL A 64 -7.74 5.47 -9.09
CA VAL A 64 -8.30 5.74 -7.77
C VAL A 64 -7.69 4.72 -6.81
N VAL A 65 -7.03 5.21 -5.77
CA VAL A 65 -6.42 4.39 -4.74
C VAL A 65 -7.10 4.70 -3.42
N ASP A 66 -7.67 3.67 -2.80
CA ASP A 66 -8.17 3.72 -1.43
C ASP A 66 -7.49 2.61 -0.64
N GLY A 67 -7.27 2.82 0.65
CA GLY A 67 -6.56 1.85 1.45
C GLY A 67 -6.71 2.06 2.94
N SER A 68 -6.49 0.97 3.66
CA SER A 68 -6.36 0.98 5.11
C SER A 68 -5.07 0.29 5.50
N TYR A 69 -4.59 0.63 6.69
CA TYR A 69 -3.44 -0.02 7.26
C TYR A 69 -3.71 -0.35 8.72
N THR A 70 -3.04 -1.39 9.21
CA THR A 70 -3.09 -1.77 10.63
C THR A 70 -1.68 -2.02 11.12
N GLU A 71 -1.26 -1.22 12.10
CA GLU A 71 -0.04 -1.48 12.84
C GLU A 71 -0.23 -2.66 13.79
N VAL A 72 0.77 -3.53 13.84
CA VAL A 72 0.75 -4.70 14.72
C VAL A 72 2.08 -4.86 15.43
N SER A 73 2.04 -4.88 16.76
CA SER A 73 3.19 -5.23 17.58
C SER A 73 3.39 -6.75 17.56
N VAL A 74 4.57 -7.19 17.13
CA VAL A 74 4.90 -8.62 17.02
C VAL A 74 5.49 -9.19 18.31
N ASP A 75 5.78 -8.32 19.27
CA ASP A 75 6.25 -8.67 20.60
C ASP A 75 5.42 -7.94 21.66
N LYS A 76 4.85 -8.70 22.59
CA LYS A 76 4.04 -8.15 23.68
C LYS A 76 4.91 -7.43 24.73
N ASN A 77 6.15 -7.85 24.89
CA ASN A 77 7.08 -7.27 25.86
C ASN A 77 7.79 -6.03 25.28
N PHE A 78 7.87 -5.95 23.95
CA PHE A 78 8.50 -4.85 23.22
C PHE A 78 7.54 -4.30 22.16
N PRO A 79 6.58 -3.44 22.54
CA PRO A 79 5.57 -2.92 21.61
C PRO A 79 6.17 -2.08 20.47
N SER A 80 7.44 -1.69 20.59
CA SER A 80 8.25 -1.02 19.58
C SER A 80 8.72 -1.94 18.44
N HIS A 81 8.51 -3.25 18.52
CA HIS A 81 8.67 -4.18 17.39
C HIS A 81 7.37 -4.22 16.60
N LYS A 82 7.29 -3.41 15.53
CA LYS A 82 6.05 -3.21 14.77
C LYS A 82 6.21 -3.57 13.30
N LEU A 83 5.19 -4.23 12.78
CA LEU A 83 4.91 -4.34 11.35
C LEU A 83 3.66 -3.51 11.01
N CYS A 84 3.50 -3.20 9.74
CA CYS A 84 2.24 -2.66 9.23
C CYS A 84 1.69 -3.57 8.14
N TYR A 85 0.43 -3.96 8.30
CA TYR A 85 -0.34 -4.66 7.28
C TYR A 85 -1.11 -3.63 6.48
N TYR A 86 -0.94 -3.64 5.16
CA TYR A 86 -1.65 -2.75 4.25
C TYR A 86 -2.66 -3.54 3.44
N GLY A 87 -3.86 -2.98 3.33
CA GLY A 87 -4.88 -3.42 2.38
C GLY A 87 -5.28 -2.23 1.50
N ILE A 88 -4.92 -2.31 0.22
CA ILE A 88 -5.13 -1.24 -0.76
C ILE A 88 -6.06 -1.77 -1.85
N GLY A 89 -7.08 -0.99 -2.19
CA GLY A 89 -7.90 -1.15 -3.38
C GLY A 89 -7.47 -0.14 -4.44
N ILE A 90 -7.17 -0.62 -5.64
CA ILE A 90 -6.86 0.21 -6.79
C ILE A 90 -7.95 -0.01 -7.83
N CYS A 91 -8.57 1.07 -8.28
CA CYS A 91 -9.52 1.08 -9.37
C CYS A 91 -8.93 1.91 -10.52
N THR A 92 -8.78 1.30 -11.69
CA THR A 92 -8.20 1.98 -12.85
C THR A 92 -9.16 1.95 -14.02
N PHE A 93 -9.44 3.10 -14.62
CA PHE A 93 -10.31 3.20 -15.80
C PHE A 93 -9.81 4.30 -16.75
N SER A 94 -10.23 4.22 -18.02
CA SER A 94 -9.88 5.26 -18.99
C SER A 94 -10.78 6.48 -18.81
N LEU A 95 -10.24 7.66 -19.12
CA LEU A 95 -11.04 8.89 -19.13
C LEU A 95 -12.11 8.84 -20.24
N GLU A 96 -11.86 8.10 -21.32
CA GLU A 96 -12.82 7.87 -22.41
C GLU A 96 -14.04 7.09 -21.92
N ASP A 97 -13.85 6.02 -21.14
CA ASP A 97 -14.95 5.25 -20.53
C ASP A 97 -15.83 6.16 -19.66
N LEU A 98 -15.21 7.06 -18.89
CA LEU A 98 -15.93 8.03 -18.05
C LEU A 98 -16.72 9.04 -18.89
N LYS A 99 -16.14 9.60 -19.96
CA LYS A 99 -16.84 10.52 -20.88
C LYS A 99 -18.03 9.84 -21.56
N SER A 100 -17.86 8.58 -21.97
CA SER A 100 -18.94 7.81 -22.61
C SER A 100 -20.15 7.58 -21.70
N LEU A 101 -19.96 7.68 -20.37
CA LEU A 101 -21.01 7.59 -19.37
C LEU A 101 -21.68 8.93 -19.08
N GLU A 102 -20.94 10.04 -19.20
CA GLU A 102 -21.48 11.40 -19.04
C GLU A 102 -22.58 11.69 -20.07
N ASP A 103 -22.41 11.20 -21.30
CA ASP A 103 -23.37 11.38 -22.39
C ASP A 103 -24.66 10.55 -22.24
N LYS A 104 -24.74 9.65 -21.24
CA LYS A 104 -25.89 8.77 -21.01
C LYS A 104 -26.86 9.34 -19.99
N GLN A 105 -28.14 9.40 -20.36
CA GLN A 105 -29.21 9.83 -19.45
C GLN A 105 -29.41 8.88 -18.26
N THR A 106 -29.14 7.58 -18.44
CA THR A 106 -29.20 6.55 -17.40
C THR A 106 -28.01 5.60 -17.56
N ILE A 107 -27.33 5.30 -16.45
CA ILE A 107 -26.17 4.41 -16.43
C ILE A 107 -26.62 2.96 -16.25
N ASP A 108 -26.21 2.08 -17.17
CA ASP A 108 -26.44 0.64 -17.08
C ASP A 108 -25.39 -0.03 -16.16
N HIS A 109 -25.79 -1.04 -15.40
CA HIS A 109 -24.90 -1.87 -14.58
C HIS A 109 -23.72 -2.48 -15.38
N LEU A 110 -23.90 -2.77 -16.67
CA LEU A 110 -22.83 -3.27 -17.54
C LEU A 110 -21.78 -2.20 -17.86
N ASP A 111 -22.14 -0.93 -17.85
CA ASP A 111 -21.20 0.16 -18.09
C ASP A 111 -20.36 0.47 -16.84
N ILE A 112 -20.96 0.35 -15.64
CA ILE A 112 -20.22 0.45 -14.37
C ILE A 112 -19.17 -0.65 -14.26
N LYS A 113 -19.50 -1.88 -14.69
CA LYS A 113 -18.54 -2.99 -14.70
C LYS A 113 -17.28 -2.71 -15.53
N LYS A 114 -17.34 -1.84 -16.54
CA LYS A 114 -16.15 -1.44 -17.32
C LYS A 114 -15.23 -0.50 -16.53
N LEU A 115 -15.80 0.28 -15.60
CA LEU A 115 -15.03 1.10 -14.66
C LEU A 115 -14.49 0.29 -13.48
N GLU A 116 -15.15 -0.81 -13.12
CA GLU A 116 -14.76 -1.70 -12.01
C GLU A 116 -13.57 -2.61 -12.34
N ASN A 117 -12.51 -2.09 -12.96
CA ASN A 117 -11.22 -2.80 -12.93
C ASN A 117 -10.58 -2.59 -11.56
N TYR A 118 -11.06 -3.37 -10.61
CA TYR A 118 -10.78 -3.25 -9.18
C TYR A 118 -9.82 -4.34 -8.73
N GLU A 119 -8.69 -3.92 -8.18
CA GLU A 119 -7.62 -4.79 -7.73
C GLU A 119 -7.34 -4.57 -6.26
N ARG A 120 -7.22 -5.66 -5.50
CA ARG A 120 -6.87 -5.61 -4.07
C ARG A 120 -5.43 -6.07 -3.86
N PHE A 121 -4.66 -5.21 -3.21
CA PHE A 121 -3.29 -5.45 -2.82
C PHE A 121 -3.21 -5.51 -1.31
N ASN A 122 -2.91 -6.70 -0.82
CA ASN A 122 -2.49 -6.90 0.56
C ASN A 122 -0.99 -7.17 0.57
N PHE A 123 -0.30 -6.56 1.53
CA PHE A 123 1.12 -6.80 1.77
C PHE A 123 1.53 -6.35 3.18
N VAL A 124 2.71 -6.80 3.60
CA VAL A 124 3.31 -6.51 4.90
C VAL A 124 4.56 -5.68 4.70
N MET A 125 4.71 -4.63 5.51
CA MET A 125 5.91 -3.81 5.53
C MET A 125 6.51 -3.71 6.93
N PRO A 126 7.86 -3.66 7.03
CA PRO A 126 8.55 -3.40 8.28
C PRO A 126 8.35 -1.93 8.66
N MET A 127 8.02 -1.66 9.94
CA MET A 127 7.86 -0.30 10.45
C MET A 127 8.95 0.05 11.44
N GLN A 128 9.07 -0.72 12.52
CA GLN A 128 9.92 -0.34 13.63
C GLN A 128 10.62 -1.55 14.23
N ASN A 129 11.94 -1.44 14.36
CA ASN A 129 12.81 -2.39 15.06
C ASN A 129 12.71 -3.85 14.57
N ILE A 130 12.23 -4.05 13.34
CA ILE A 130 12.18 -5.34 12.65
C ILE A 130 12.84 -5.13 11.29
N ARG A 131 13.77 -6.00 10.94
CA ARG A 131 14.50 -5.94 9.66
C ARG A 131 14.77 -7.34 9.14
N LEU A 132 15.10 -7.46 7.86
CA LEU A 132 15.53 -8.73 7.28
C LEU A 132 16.87 -9.14 7.92
N ALA A 133 17.06 -10.44 8.12
CA ALA A 133 18.25 -10.96 8.78
C ALA A 133 19.52 -10.44 8.09
N LYS A 134 20.46 -9.91 8.89
CA LYS A 134 21.75 -9.33 8.43
C LYS A 134 21.64 -8.14 7.45
N LYS A 135 20.52 -7.41 7.42
CA LYS A 135 20.35 -6.18 6.61
C LYS A 135 20.07 -4.97 7.48
N ASP A 136 20.36 -3.77 7.01
CA ASP A 136 19.88 -2.54 7.67
C ASP A 136 18.39 -2.30 7.37
N PHE A 137 17.78 -1.34 8.08
CA PHE A 137 16.36 -1.03 7.93
C PHE A 137 16.03 -0.43 6.56
N THR A 138 16.89 0.45 6.03
CA THR A 138 16.72 1.08 4.72
C THR A 138 16.67 0.04 3.60
N THR A 139 17.63 -0.88 3.60
CA THR A 139 17.73 -2.01 2.67
C THR A 139 16.55 -2.94 2.84
N THR A 140 16.17 -3.24 4.09
CA THR A 140 14.96 -4.04 4.38
C THR A 140 13.71 -3.42 3.76
N PHE A 141 13.49 -2.12 3.99
CA PHE A 141 12.33 -1.42 3.45
C PHE A 141 12.33 -1.43 1.93
N ARG A 142 13.45 -1.02 1.30
CA ARG A 142 13.59 -0.98 -0.16
C ARG A 142 13.41 -2.34 -0.81
N GLU A 143 14.02 -3.38 -0.25
CA GLU A 143 13.90 -4.75 -0.77
C GLU A 143 12.50 -5.31 -0.60
N THR A 144 11.87 -5.06 0.55
CA THR A 144 10.47 -5.48 0.77
C THR A 144 9.55 -4.80 -0.23
N LEU A 145 9.71 -3.48 -0.44
CA LEU A 145 8.95 -2.72 -1.42
C LEU A 145 9.19 -3.24 -2.85
N TYR A 146 10.45 -3.50 -3.21
CA TYR A 146 10.82 -4.08 -4.50
C TYR A 146 10.18 -5.46 -4.72
N GLU A 147 10.20 -6.34 -3.70
CA GLU A 147 9.55 -7.65 -3.79
C GLU A 147 8.04 -7.53 -3.97
N ILE A 148 7.40 -6.59 -3.28
CA ILE A 148 5.97 -6.29 -3.45
C ILE A 148 5.70 -5.86 -4.90
N PHE A 149 6.47 -4.90 -5.40
CA PHE A 149 6.28 -4.35 -6.75
C PHE A 149 6.60 -5.38 -7.85
N LYS A 150 7.50 -6.32 -7.57
CA LYS A 150 7.82 -7.42 -8.47
C LYS A 150 6.72 -8.48 -8.52
N LYS A 151 6.15 -8.83 -7.36
CA LYS A 151 5.15 -9.90 -7.23
C LYS A 151 3.74 -9.45 -7.58
N LYS A 152 3.47 -8.16 -7.46
CA LYS A 152 2.17 -7.55 -7.70
C LYS A 152 2.21 -6.77 -9.02
N GLY A 153 1.15 -6.88 -9.81
CA GLY A 153 0.96 -6.15 -11.05
C GLY A 153 -0.50 -5.73 -11.17
N LEU A 154 -0.77 -4.73 -12.00
CA LEU A 154 -2.11 -4.35 -12.41
C LEU A 154 -2.48 -5.17 -13.67
N SER A 155 -3.64 -5.82 -13.64
CA SER A 155 -4.41 -6.50 -14.70
C SER A 155 -3.65 -7.19 -15.87
N GLU A 156 -4.04 -8.45 -16.16
CA GLU A 156 -3.50 -9.36 -17.20
C GLU A 156 -2.07 -9.90 -17.04
N GLY A 157 -1.44 -9.77 -15.86
CA GLY A 157 -0.26 -10.57 -15.48
C GLY A 157 0.99 -10.43 -16.37
N LYS A 158 0.95 -9.53 -17.35
CA LYS A 158 2.02 -9.28 -18.32
C LYS A 158 3.06 -8.29 -17.80
N TYR A 159 2.66 -7.42 -16.87
CA TYR A 159 3.49 -6.35 -16.33
C TYR A 159 3.39 -6.33 -14.80
N SER A 160 4.53 -6.09 -14.15
CA SER A 160 4.67 -5.85 -12.72
C SER A 160 4.61 -4.35 -12.43
N LEU A 161 4.40 -3.97 -11.17
CA LEU A 161 4.50 -2.55 -10.79
C LEU A 161 5.90 -1.97 -11.02
N LEU A 162 6.94 -2.81 -11.10
CA LEU A 162 8.29 -2.35 -11.44
C LEU A 162 8.39 -1.79 -12.86
N ASP A 163 7.56 -2.26 -13.79
CA ASP A 163 7.57 -1.79 -15.18
C ASP A 163 7.07 -0.34 -15.31
N THR A 164 6.55 0.24 -14.21
CA THR A 164 6.18 1.65 -14.12
C THR A 164 7.33 2.56 -13.71
N LEU A 165 8.45 2.01 -13.23
CA LEU A 165 9.64 2.75 -12.85
C LEU A 165 10.53 2.91 -14.10
N LYS A 166 10.54 4.11 -14.67
CA LYS A 166 11.47 4.51 -15.74
C LYS A 166 12.83 4.93 -15.18
#